data_AF-A0A7C8Q377-F1
#
_entry.id   AF-A0A7C8Q377-F1
#
_cell.length_a   1.000
_cell.length_b   1.000
_cell.length_c   1.000
_cell.angle_alpha   90.00
_cell.angle_beta   90.00
_cell.angle_gamma   90.00
#
_symmetry.space_group_name_H-M   'P 1'
#
loop_
_entity.id
_entity.type
_entity.pdbx_description
1 polymer ?
#
loop_
_entity_poly.entity_id
_entity_poly.type
_entity_poly.pdbx_seq_one_letter_code
_entity_poly.pdbx_strand_id
1 'polypeptide(L)'
;MSLPSAAYFILGSYGNYQYSIGRAPVEDKSLNPKQVYLLRPSAVGMTPWVLLKTPRGYVFKIKDAPTGIADDAVVAILNPSLTHYVAWDLEPVPGEQDRFRVRGPNGQYWTVDDRDTQNGRRIVLRESGEGSQIFNIFRAYREFAEEEERYSRPVDGNQRDYDSERNRDDDRQGLFGYGKREKKFCS
;
A
#
# COMPACT_ATOMS: atom_id res chain seq x y z
N MET A 1 5.73 22.77 -2.52
CA MET A 1 4.88 22.09 -3.53
C MET A 1 4.19 20.91 -2.88
N SER A 2 2.97 20.54 -3.32
CA SER A 2 2.29 19.33 -2.86
C SER A 2 2.24 18.30 -3.99
N LEU A 3 2.50 17.03 -3.71
CA LEU A 3 2.36 15.95 -4.68
C LEU A 3 0.87 15.59 -4.91
N PRO A 4 0.41 15.33 -6.15
CA PRO A 4 -0.92 14.77 -6.39
C PRO A 4 -1.03 13.33 -5.87
N SER A 5 -2.26 12.84 -5.74
CA SER A 5 -2.48 11.41 -5.50
C SER A 5 -2.06 10.63 -6.74
N ALA A 6 -1.08 9.74 -6.64
CA ALA A 6 -0.57 8.95 -7.76
C ALA A 6 0.35 7.82 -7.27
N ALA A 7 0.84 7.02 -8.21
CA ALA A 7 1.94 6.09 -7.98
C ALA A 7 3.30 6.80 -8.04
N TYR A 8 4.20 6.44 -7.12
CA TYR A 8 5.53 7.01 -6.95
C TYR A 8 6.55 5.91 -6.66
N PHE A 9 7.81 6.18 -6.98
CA PHE A 9 8.93 5.46 -6.40
C PHE A 9 9.58 6.33 -5.32
N ILE A 10 9.95 5.70 -4.22
CA ILE A 10 10.62 6.35 -3.10
C ILE A 10 12.03 5.76 -2.99
N LEU A 11 13.04 6.63 -3.04
CA LEU A 11 14.43 6.29 -2.81
C LEU A 11 14.92 6.98 -1.54
N GLY A 12 15.59 6.23 -0.66
CA GLY A 12 16.33 6.79 0.46
C GLY A 12 17.83 6.65 0.23
N SER A 13 18.63 7.37 1.03
CA SER A 13 20.08 7.22 1.02
C SER A 13 20.61 6.71 2.35
N TYR A 14 21.72 5.98 2.28
CA TYR A 14 22.55 5.64 3.44
C TYR A 14 24.02 5.70 3.04
N GLY A 15 24.80 6.56 3.72
CA GLY A 15 26.14 6.91 3.26
C GLY A 15 26.09 7.48 1.84
N ASN A 16 26.88 6.90 0.93
CA ASN A 16 26.97 7.33 -0.47
C ASN A 16 26.01 6.59 -1.42
N TYR A 17 25.14 5.71 -0.88
CA TYR A 17 24.27 4.86 -1.69
C TYR A 17 22.82 5.30 -1.62
N GLN A 18 22.10 5.11 -2.73
CA GLN A 18 20.66 5.33 -2.84
C GLN A 18 19.95 4.03 -3.22
N TYR A 19 18.92 3.64 -2.46
CA TYR A 19 18.16 2.42 -2.69
C TYR A 19 16.66 2.64 -2.52
N SER A 20 15.87 1.70 -3.04
CA SER A 20 14.40 1.76 -2.97
C SER A 20 13.93 1.58 -1.52
N ILE A 21 12.99 2.43 -1.12
CA ILE A 21 12.22 2.21 0.10
C ILE A 21 11.09 1.24 -0.22
N GLY A 22 10.94 0.19 0.57
CA GLY A 22 9.90 -0.80 0.33
C GLY A 22 9.71 -1.84 1.43
N ARG A 23 8.93 -2.87 1.09
CA ARG A 23 8.73 -4.08 1.91
C ARG A 23 9.69 -5.17 1.48
N ALA A 24 9.98 -6.11 2.37
CA ALA A 24 10.84 -7.25 2.04
C ALA A 24 10.28 -8.05 0.84
N PRO A 25 11.14 -8.65 -0.01
CA PRO A 25 10.69 -9.50 -1.11
C PRO A 25 9.94 -10.74 -0.64
N VAL A 26 10.39 -11.32 0.48
CA VAL A 26 9.79 -12.48 1.13
C VAL A 26 9.39 -12.10 2.55
N GLU A 27 8.12 -12.32 2.87
CA GLU A 27 7.53 -12.02 4.17
C GLU A 27 6.73 -13.23 4.64
N ASP A 28 6.58 -13.37 5.95
CA ASP A 28 5.69 -14.39 6.51
C ASP A 28 4.21 -14.07 6.17
N LYS A 29 3.34 -15.09 6.21
CA LYS A 29 1.92 -14.97 5.85
C LYS A 29 1.02 -14.38 6.94
N SER A 30 1.56 -13.96 8.08
CA SER A 30 0.75 -13.33 9.13
C SER A 30 0.24 -11.96 8.72
N LEU A 31 -0.85 -11.54 9.36
CA LEU A 31 -1.41 -10.20 9.23
C LEU A 31 -0.76 -9.18 10.18
N ASN A 32 0.34 -9.55 10.84
CA ASN A 32 1.11 -8.62 11.64
C ASN A 32 1.66 -7.50 10.77
N PRO A 33 1.85 -6.28 11.32
CA PRO A 33 2.45 -5.18 10.59
C PRO A 33 3.78 -5.59 9.94
N LYS A 34 3.96 -5.21 8.67
CA LYS A 34 5.16 -5.55 7.91
C LYS A 34 6.12 -4.38 7.89
N GLN A 35 7.38 -4.64 8.17
CA GLN A 35 8.40 -3.61 8.26
C GLN A 35 8.68 -2.96 6.89
N VAL A 36 8.87 -1.64 6.89
CA VAL A 36 9.39 -0.89 5.74
C VAL A 36 10.89 -0.70 5.89
N TYR A 37 11.62 -0.85 4.78
CA TYR A 37 13.07 -0.81 4.72
C TYR A 37 13.56 0.11 3.61
N LEU A 38 14.76 0.68 3.80
CA LEU A 38 15.68 0.92 2.70
C LEU A 38 16.24 -0.43 2.27
N LEU A 39 15.77 -0.92 1.12
CA LEU A 39 16.08 -2.25 0.62
C LEU A 39 17.54 -2.37 0.21
N ARG A 40 18.11 -3.57 0.35
CA ARG A 40 19.44 -3.88 -0.19
C ARG A 40 19.43 -3.78 -1.72
N PRO A 41 20.57 -3.49 -2.36
CA PRO A 41 20.68 -3.52 -3.83
C PRO A 41 20.35 -4.88 -4.46
N SER A 42 20.46 -5.97 -3.71
CA SER A 42 20.06 -7.31 -4.17
C SER A 42 18.54 -7.54 -4.16
N ALA A 43 17.75 -6.64 -3.55
CA ALA A 43 16.30 -6.72 -3.63
C ALA A 43 15.86 -6.41 -5.07
N VAL A 44 15.04 -7.29 -5.64
CA VAL A 44 14.63 -7.18 -7.04
C VAL A 44 13.64 -6.02 -7.21
N GLY A 45 14.01 -5.05 -8.04
CA GLY A 45 13.13 -4.00 -8.56
C GLY A 45 12.87 -2.83 -7.61
N MET A 46 12.24 -1.78 -8.15
CA MET A 46 11.70 -0.67 -7.37
C MET A 46 10.27 -1.01 -6.96
N THR A 47 9.92 -0.80 -5.68
CA THR A 47 8.55 -1.03 -5.25
C THR A 47 7.71 0.24 -5.45
N PRO A 48 6.62 0.19 -6.25
CA PRO A 48 5.74 1.34 -6.39
C PRO A 48 4.98 1.59 -5.09
N TRP A 49 4.88 2.86 -4.74
CA TRP A 49 4.08 3.40 -3.66
C TRP A 49 2.87 4.13 -4.22
N VAL A 50 1.72 4.02 -3.58
CA VAL A 50 0.57 4.87 -3.90
C VAL A 50 0.45 5.92 -2.79
N LEU A 51 0.56 7.18 -3.15
CA LEU A 51 0.33 8.30 -2.24
C LEU A 51 -1.09 8.80 -2.47
N LEU A 52 -1.89 8.83 -1.41
CA LEU A 52 -3.25 9.35 -1.42
C LEU A 52 -3.29 10.65 -0.62
N LYS A 53 -3.53 11.78 -1.29
CA LYS A 53 -3.69 13.07 -0.64
C LYS A 53 -5.03 13.14 0.10
N THR A 54 -4.99 13.57 1.35
CA THR A 54 -6.14 13.75 2.24
C THR A 54 -6.11 15.15 2.86
N PRO A 55 -7.18 15.60 3.54
CA PRO A 55 -7.15 16.87 4.27
C PRO A 55 -6.13 16.93 5.43
N ARG A 56 -5.63 15.78 5.90
CA ARG A 56 -4.70 15.67 7.04
C ARG A 56 -3.25 15.36 6.63
N GLY A 57 -2.92 15.42 5.35
CA GLY A 57 -1.64 14.98 4.80
C GLY A 57 -1.83 13.83 3.81
N TYR A 58 -0.93 12.86 3.82
CA TYR A 58 -0.88 11.77 2.84
C TYR A 58 -1.00 10.41 3.51
N VAL A 59 -1.80 9.53 2.92
CA VAL A 59 -1.74 8.09 3.23
C VAL A 59 -0.80 7.45 2.22
N PHE A 60 0.28 6.86 2.71
CA PHE A 60 1.23 6.12 1.89
C PHE A 60 0.83 4.65 1.88
N LYS A 61 0.71 4.06 0.69
CA LYS A 61 0.44 2.62 0.53
C LYS A 61 1.60 1.95 -0.20
N ILE A 62 1.90 0.72 0.23
CA ILE A 62 2.88 -0.15 -0.42
C ILE A 62 2.35 -1.58 -0.48
N LYS A 63 2.33 -2.18 -1.69
CA LYS A 63 1.70 -3.48 -1.94
C LYS A 63 0.27 -3.51 -1.34
N ASP A 64 -0.53 -2.49 -1.70
CA ASP A 64 -1.91 -2.24 -1.25
C ASP A 64 -2.17 -2.00 0.24
N ALA A 65 -1.16 -2.08 1.09
CA ALA A 65 -1.30 -1.84 2.52
C ALA A 65 -0.93 -0.39 2.88
N PRO A 66 -1.79 0.34 3.62
CA PRO A 66 -1.44 1.67 4.12
C PRO A 66 -0.35 1.58 5.20
N THR A 67 0.43 2.64 5.37
CA THR A 67 1.47 2.68 6.41
C THR A 67 1.01 3.32 7.70
N GLY A 68 1.57 2.83 8.79
CA GLY A 68 1.36 3.30 10.14
C GLY A 68 2.66 3.28 10.93
N ILE A 69 2.49 3.36 12.25
CA ILE A 69 3.57 3.37 13.22
C ILE A 69 3.36 2.15 14.12
N ALA A 70 4.42 1.35 14.30
CA ALA A 70 4.48 0.33 15.33
C ALA A 70 5.83 0.47 16.04
N ASP A 71 5.77 0.58 17.38
CA ASP A 71 6.90 0.93 18.23
C ASP A 71 7.59 2.23 17.77
N ASP A 72 8.79 2.13 17.20
CA ASP A 72 9.60 3.24 16.69
C ASP A 72 9.68 3.25 15.16
N ALA A 73 8.89 2.43 14.47
CA ALA A 73 9.13 2.14 13.07
C ALA A 73 7.93 2.32 12.14
N VAL A 74 8.26 2.62 10.89
CA VAL A 74 7.31 2.68 9.79
C VAL A 74 7.01 1.25 9.33
N VAL A 75 5.72 0.94 9.32
CA VAL A 75 5.21 -0.40 8.98
C VAL A 75 4.04 -0.30 8.01
N ALA A 76 3.87 -1.30 7.16
CA ALA A 76 2.67 -1.51 6.36
C ALA A 76 1.63 -2.30 7.18
N ILE A 77 0.42 -1.76 7.26
CA ILE A 77 -0.67 -2.27 8.07
C ILE A 77 -1.53 -3.22 7.23
N LEU A 78 -1.44 -4.52 7.52
CA LEU A 78 -2.24 -5.53 6.83
C LEU A 78 -3.61 -5.75 7.48
N ASN A 79 -3.75 -5.41 8.77
CA ASN A 79 -5.00 -5.51 9.51
C ASN A 79 -5.25 -4.21 10.31
N PRO A 80 -6.12 -3.31 9.80
CA PRO A 80 -6.45 -2.04 10.46
C PRO A 80 -7.08 -2.17 11.85
N SER A 81 -7.61 -3.35 12.20
CA SER A 81 -8.19 -3.61 13.52
C SER A 81 -7.12 -3.84 14.60
N LEU A 82 -5.89 -4.17 14.22
CA LEU A 82 -4.77 -4.41 15.15
C LEU A 82 -3.83 -3.22 15.27
N THR A 83 -3.72 -2.41 14.21
CA THR A 83 -2.82 -1.26 14.17
C THR A 83 -3.42 -0.22 13.23
N HIS A 84 -3.44 1.03 13.64
CA HIS A 84 -3.98 2.11 12.82
C HIS A 84 -2.93 2.64 11.85
N TYR A 85 -3.34 2.92 10.62
CA TYR A 85 -2.54 3.72 9.70
C TYR A 85 -2.61 5.19 10.10
N VAL A 86 -1.64 5.98 9.63
CA VAL A 86 -1.58 7.42 9.94
C VAL A 86 -1.50 8.23 8.66
N ALA A 87 -1.82 9.52 8.77
CA ALA A 87 -1.50 10.50 7.75
C ALA A 87 -0.08 11.02 7.98
N TRP A 88 0.65 11.23 6.89
CA TRP A 88 2.02 11.71 6.86
C TRP A 88 2.09 13.07 6.19
N ASP A 89 2.88 13.98 6.74
CA ASP A 89 3.17 15.24 6.11
C ASP A 89 4.41 15.12 5.21
N LEU A 90 4.32 15.74 4.02
CA LEU A 90 5.42 15.81 3.07
C LEU A 90 6.02 17.21 3.08
N GLU A 91 7.24 17.31 3.58
CA GLU A 91 7.97 18.57 3.66
C GLU A 91 9.00 18.63 2.53
N PRO A 92 8.84 19.52 1.52
CA PRO A 92 9.81 19.64 0.43
C PRO A 92 11.13 20.22 0.96
N VAL A 93 12.25 19.72 0.45
CA VAL A 93 13.56 20.29 0.75
C VAL A 93 13.75 21.58 -0.08
N PRO A 94 14.05 22.73 0.54
CA PRO A 94 14.19 24.00 -0.20
C PRO A 94 15.27 23.94 -1.27
N GLY A 95 14.93 24.36 -2.50
CA GLY A 95 15.87 24.39 -3.63
C GLY A 95 16.14 23.04 -4.29
N GLU A 96 15.52 21.95 -3.82
CA GLU A 96 15.73 20.61 -4.37
C GLU A 96 14.41 20.05 -4.93
N GLN A 97 14.44 19.63 -6.19
CA GLN A 97 13.29 19.02 -6.83
C GLN A 97 13.15 17.55 -6.38
N ASP A 98 11.89 17.10 -6.20
CA ASP A 98 11.53 15.72 -5.86
C ASP A 98 12.14 15.18 -4.55
N ARG A 99 12.74 16.04 -3.72
CA ARG A 99 13.33 15.68 -2.42
C ARG A 99 12.46 16.14 -1.28
N PHE A 100 12.11 15.20 -0.41
CA PHE A 100 11.17 15.43 0.68
C PHE A 100 11.65 14.79 1.98
N ARG A 101 11.24 15.38 3.10
CA ARG A 101 11.15 14.70 4.39
C ARG A 101 9.72 14.22 4.60
N VAL A 102 9.57 13.05 5.21
CA VAL A 102 8.26 12.48 5.56
C VAL A 102 8.10 12.59 7.07
N ARG A 103 7.12 13.37 7.52
CA ARG A 103 6.88 13.65 8.94
C ARG A 103 5.63 12.93 9.42
N GLY A 104 5.74 12.26 10.57
CA GLY A 104 4.65 11.59 11.25
C GLY A 104 3.81 12.52 12.13
N PRO A 105 2.64 12.05 12.59
CA PRO A 105 1.72 12.82 13.43
C PRO A 105 2.31 13.20 14.80
N ASN A 106 3.35 12.50 15.26
CA ASN A 106 4.08 12.81 16.49
C ASN A 106 5.21 13.83 16.27
N GLY A 107 5.33 14.41 15.07
CA GLY A 107 6.35 15.38 14.72
C GLY A 107 7.71 14.79 14.33
N GLN A 108 7.90 13.48 14.45
CA GLN A 108 9.12 12.77 14.07
C GLN A 108 9.17 12.47 12.57
N TYR A 109 10.36 12.21 12.05
CA TYR A 109 10.62 12.00 10.64
C TYR A 109 10.98 10.55 10.33
N TRP A 110 10.60 10.10 9.14
CA TRP A 110 11.16 8.86 8.59
C TRP A 110 12.67 8.99 8.49
N THR A 111 13.37 8.03 9.08
CA THR A 111 14.82 7.96 9.11
C THR A 111 15.28 6.55 8.77
N VAL A 112 16.33 6.44 7.96
CA VAL A 112 16.99 5.15 7.71
C VAL A 112 17.79 4.75 8.95
N ASP A 113 17.48 3.59 9.54
CA ASP A 113 18.18 3.03 10.70
C ASP A 113 19.64 2.64 10.36
N ASP A 114 20.54 2.81 11.32
CA ASP A 114 21.95 2.43 11.21
C ASP A 114 22.17 0.91 11.30
N ARG A 115 21.17 0.17 11.80
CA ARG A 115 21.21 -1.28 11.86
C ARG A 115 20.87 -1.89 10.51
N ASP A 116 21.83 -2.60 9.94
CA ASP A 116 21.63 -3.40 8.75
C ASP A 116 21.00 -4.76 9.11
N THR A 117 19.98 -5.16 8.36
CA THR A 117 19.27 -6.45 8.53
C THR A 117 19.33 -7.23 7.21
N GLN A 118 18.90 -8.49 7.21
CA GLN A 118 18.86 -9.30 5.98
C GLN A 118 18.06 -8.66 4.84
N ASN A 119 17.05 -7.84 5.14
CA ASN A 119 16.20 -7.16 4.16
C ASN A 119 16.68 -5.75 3.81
N GLY A 120 17.69 -5.24 4.53
CA GLY A 120 18.18 -3.87 4.44
C GLY A 120 18.02 -3.12 5.75
N ARG A 121 17.90 -1.80 5.69
CA ARG A 121 17.86 -0.93 6.87
C ARG A 121 16.44 -0.52 7.16
N ARG A 122 15.98 -0.65 8.41
CA ARG A 122 14.60 -0.30 8.79
C ARG A 122 14.36 1.20 8.59
N ILE A 123 13.11 1.57 8.27
CA ILE A 123 12.68 2.96 8.36
C ILE A 123 12.05 3.18 9.73
N VAL A 124 12.69 4.03 10.53
CA VAL A 124 12.32 4.37 11.91
C VAL A 124 11.89 5.83 12.00
N LEU A 125 11.30 6.20 13.14
CA LEU A 125 10.93 7.58 13.45
C LEU A 125 11.97 8.21 14.37
N ARG A 126 12.50 9.37 13.98
CA ARG A 126 13.50 10.13 14.75
C ARG A 126 13.20 11.63 14.73
N GLU A 127 13.86 12.37 15.61
CA GLU A 127 13.77 13.83 15.58
C GLU A 127 14.48 14.42 14.35
N SER A 128 14.12 15.65 13.98
CA SER A 128 14.71 16.34 12.83
C SER A 128 16.24 16.41 12.94
N GLY A 129 16.94 16.04 11.86
CA GLY A 129 18.40 16.11 11.78
C GLY A 129 19.14 14.84 12.23
N GLU A 130 18.43 13.85 12.76
CA GLU A 130 19.01 12.54 13.10
C GLU A 130 19.01 11.59 11.90
N GLY A 131 20.19 11.15 11.47
CA GLY A 131 20.34 10.16 10.40
C GLY A 131 19.90 10.66 9.02
N SER A 132 19.69 9.71 8.09
CA SER A 132 19.25 10.04 6.73
C SER A 132 17.73 10.13 6.65
N GLN A 133 17.23 11.35 6.39
CA GLN A 133 15.80 11.71 6.44
C GLN A 133 15.24 12.28 5.13
N ILE A 134 16.08 12.41 4.10
CA ILE A 134 15.69 12.99 2.82
C ILE A 134 15.49 11.87 1.81
N PHE A 135 14.30 11.83 1.22
CA PHE A 135 13.90 10.83 0.25
C PHE A 135 13.64 11.49 -1.10
N ASN A 136 14.06 10.82 -2.19
CA ASN A 136 13.63 11.20 -3.52
C ASN A 136 12.30 10.51 -3.81
N ILE A 137 11.27 11.30 -4.14
CA ILE A 137 9.92 10.82 -4.43
C ILE A 137 9.55 11.29 -5.83
N PHE A 138 9.62 10.39 -6.81
CA PHE A 138 9.34 10.71 -8.20
C PHE A 138 8.18 9.86 -8.74
N ARG A 139 7.36 10.48 -9.59
CA ARG A 139 6.12 9.88 -10.08
C ARG A 139 6.44 8.69 -10.99
N ALA A 140 5.76 7.57 -10.77
CA ALA A 140 5.81 6.42 -11.65
C ALA A 140 4.91 6.71 -12.87
N TYR A 141 5.50 7.07 -14.01
CA TYR A 141 4.75 7.33 -15.24
C TYR A 141 4.59 6.04 -16.05
N ARG A 142 3.32 5.68 -16.36
CA ARG A 142 2.90 4.63 -17.32
C ARG A 142 3.39 3.22 -16.99
N GLU A 143 2.72 2.50 -16.10
CA GLU A 143 2.03 1.25 -16.48
C GLU A 143 0.84 0.91 -15.55
N PHE A 144 0.46 1.80 -14.64
CA PHE A 144 -0.57 1.56 -13.61
C PHE A 144 -1.85 2.41 -13.75
N ALA A 145 -2.06 3.04 -14.92
CA ALA A 145 -3.19 3.95 -15.17
C ALA A 145 -4.57 3.28 -15.00
N GLU A 146 -4.66 1.96 -15.10
CA GLU A 146 -5.92 1.22 -14.94
C GLU A 146 -6.45 1.22 -13.49
N GLU A 147 -5.61 1.47 -12.48
CA GLU A 147 -6.07 1.60 -11.08
C GLU A 147 -6.58 3.00 -10.74
N GLU A 148 -6.10 4.04 -11.44
CA GLU A 148 -6.52 5.43 -11.22
C GLU A 148 -8.01 5.62 -11.57
N GLU A 149 -8.52 4.89 -12.57
CA GLU A 149 -9.96 4.89 -12.93
C GLU A 149 -10.88 4.23 -11.90
N ARG A 150 -10.37 3.28 -11.09
CA ARG A 150 -11.19 2.56 -10.10
C ARG A 150 -11.50 3.41 -8.87
N TYR A 151 -10.62 4.35 -8.53
CA TYR A 151 -10.73 5.19 -7.32
C TYR A 151 -11.10 6.65 -7.60
N SER A 152 -11.12 7.07 -8.88
CA SER A 152 -11.53 8.42 -9.28
C SER A 152 -13.04 8.55 -9.54
N ARG A 153 -13.81 7.46 -9.45
CA ARG A 153 -15.27 7.53 -9.56
C ARG A 153 -15.84 8.16 -8.28
N PRO A 154 -16.64 9.24 -8.38
CA PRO A 154 -17.45 9.68 -7.26
C PRO A 154 -18.32 8.51 -6.80
N VAL A 155 -18.37 8.26 -5.49
CA VAL A 155 -19.42 7.42 -4.93
C VAL A 155 -20.71 8.22 -5.14
N ASP A 156 -21.47 7.90 -6.19
CA ASP A 156 -22.80 8.45 -6.40
C ASP A 156 -23.66 8.03 -5.21
N GLY A 157 -23.81 8.96 -4.26
CA GLY A 157 -24.71 8.86 -3.13
C GLY A 157 -26.15 9.05 -3.59
N ASN A 158 -26.67 8.11 -4.39
CA ASN A 158 -28.09 8.00 -4.69
C ASN A 158 -28.42 6.64 -5.33
N GLN A 159 -28.64 5.63 -4.50
CA GLN A 159 -29.78 4.73 -4.75
C GLN A 159 -30.22 4.05 -3.45
N ARG A 160 -31.26 4.68 -2.86
CA ARG A 160 -32.16 4.06 -1.88
C ARG A 160 -33.03 3.01 -2.56
N ASP A 161 -33.42 2.03 -1.74
CA ASP A 161 -34.65 1.24 -1.75
C ASP A 161 -35.13 0.62 -3.07
N TYR A 162 -35.04 -0.71 -3.16
CA TYR A 162 -36.15 -1.53 -3.66
C TYR A 162 -36.17 -2.88 -2.94
N ASP A 163 -37.00 -2.93 -1.91
CA ASP A 163 -37.63 -4.16 -1.43
C ASP A 163 -38.70 -4.63 -2.44
N SER A 164 -39.08 -5.89 -2.30
CA SER A 164 -40.39 -6.49 -2.62
C SER A 164 -40.69 -7.02 -4.04
N GLU A 165 -41.09 -8.30 -4.03
CA GLU A 165 -42.11 -8.95 -4.87
C GLU A 165 -41.82 -9.30 -6.34
N ARG A 166 -41.70 -10.61 -6.61
CA ARG A 166 -42.63 -11.34 -7.51
C ARG A 166 -42.48 -12.86 -7.40
N ASN A 167 -43.42 -13.48 -6.69
CA ASN A 167 -43.92 -14.82 -6.93
C ASN A 167 -44.98 -14.80 -8.06
N ARG A 168 -45.26 -16.00 -8.60
CA ARG A 168 -46.25 -16.44 -9.62
C ARG A 168 -45.63 -16.70 -11.00
N ASP A 169 -45.37 -17.94 -11.41
CA ASP A 169 -46.20 -19.17 -11.55
C ASP A 169 -46.66 -19.38 -13.00
N ASP A 170 -46.43 -20.63 -13.42
CA ASP A 170 -47.16 -21.46 -14.37
C ASP A 170 -46.82 -21.58 -15.88
N ASP A 171 -46.51 -22.84 -16.19
CA ASP A 171 -46.97 -23.69 -17.29
C ASP A 171 -46.20 -23.77 -18.63
N ARG A 172 -45.46 -24.88 -18.79
CA ARG A 172 -45.91 -26.04 -19.60
C ARG A 172 -44.95 -27.25 -19.55
N GLN A 173 -45.47 -28.36 -19.00
CA GLN A 173 -45.46 -29.77 -19.47
C GLN A 173 -44.30 -30.19 -20.41
N GLY A 174 -43.46 -31.22 -20.19
CA GLY A 174 -43.62 -32.52 -19.55
C GLY A 174 -43.28 -33.60 -20.59
N LEU A 175 -42.24 -34.44 -20.40
CA LEU A 175 -42.13 -35.75 -21.05
C LEU A 175 -41.04 -36.63 -20.39
N PHE A 176 -41.38 -37.90 -20.23
CA PHE A 176 -40.71 -38.99 -19.52
C PHE A 176 -39.32 -39.41 -20.08
N GLY A 177 -38.49 -40.05 -19.25
CA GLY A 177 -37.42 -40.93 -19.74
C GLY A 177 -36.45 -41.47 -18.69
N TYR A 178 -36.67 -42.70 -18.22
CA TYR A 178 -35.80 -43.51 -17.36
C TYR A 178 -34.38 -43.74 -17.93
N GLY A 179 -33.34 -43.80 -17.09
CA GLY A 179 -32.02 -44.29 -17.51
C GLY A 179 -30.97 -44.45 -16.39
N LYS A 180 -30.91 -45.64 -15.80
CA LYS A 180 -29.93 -46.16 -14.83
C LYS A 180 -28.44 -46.08 -15.28
N ARG A 181 -27.55 -45.94 -14.27
CA ARG A 181 -26.20 -46.55 -14.08
C ARG A 181 -25.11 -46.18 -15.13
N GLU A 182 -23.82 -46.06 -14.81
CA GLU A 182 -22.99 -46.82 -13.87
C GLU A 182 -21.66 -46.07 -13.60
N LYS A 183 -21.15 -46.17 -12.36
CA LYS A 183 -19.77 -45.82 -12.01
C LYS A 183 -18.84 -46.95 -12.46
N LYS A 184 -17.70 -46.64 -13.08
CA LYS A 184 -16.57 -47.57 -13.17
C LYS A 184 -15.30 -46.92 -12.60
N PHE A 185 -14.90 -47.46 -11.44
CA PHE A 185 -13.52 -47.51 -10.96
C PHE A 185 -12.91 -48.83 -11.43
N CYS A 186 -11.66 -48.81 -11.87
CA CYS A 186 -10.66 -49.90 -11.85
C CYS A 186 -9.31 -49.17 -11.75
N SER A 187 -8.55 -49.25 -10.64
CA SER A 187 -7.65 -50.34 -10.22
C SER A 187 -6.42 -50.46 -11.09
#